data_AF-A0A814R1J9-F1
#
_entry.id   AF-A0A814R1J9-F1
#
_cell.length_a   1.000
_cell.length_b   1.000
_cell.length_c   1.000
_cell.angle_alpha   90.00
_cell.angle_beta   90.00
_cell.angle_gamma   90.00
#
_symmetry.space_group_name_H-M   'P 1'
#
loop_
_entity.id
_entity.type
_entity.pdbx_description
1 polymer ?
#
loop_
_entity_poly.entity_id
_entity_poly.type
_entity_poly.pdbx_seq_one_letter_code
_entity_poly.pdbx_strand_id
1 'polypeptide(L)'
;MIFEGTCHIGGQEHFYLETHGCLVVPKNEDNELEIFSSTQNPNEVQKEIAIALGISMNRVVCRAKRVGGGFGGKESRGGNLAAVTSAAALKLKRSVRCVLDRADDMISTGTRHPFLGKYKIRITKDGYFKAIKLDLINNGGSSLDLSGPVADRALNHCDNVYKFPKAVLNGRVAKTNLASNTAFRGFGGPQGMMTTEMMITEIAEKLNLDANEIRQKNFYKEN
;
A
#
# COMPACT_ATOMS: atom_id res chain seq x y z
N MET A 1 -4.13 -34.99 -1.24
CA MET A 1 -5.36 -34.38 -0.69
C MET A 1 -5.48 -32.96 -1.22
N ILE A 2 -6.67 -32.39 -1.20
CA ILE A 2 -6.93 -31.02 -1.65
C ILE A 2 -7.59 -30.27 -0.49
N PHE A 3 -7.11 -29.06 -0.21
CA PHE A 3 -7.67 -28.15 0.78
C PHE A 3 -8.03 -26.83 0.11
N GLU A 4 -9.15 -26.26 0.53
CA GLU A 4 -9.66 -24.97 0.08
C GLU A 4 -10.03 -24.13 1.30
N GLY A 5 -9.82 -22.83 1.20
CA GLY A 5 -10.14 -21.91 2.29
C GLY A 5 -9.95 -20.45 1.89
N THR A 6 -10.28 -19.58 2.84
CA THR A 6 -10.18 -18.13 2.67
C THR A 6 -9.58 -17.48 3.90
N CYS A 7 -8.76 -16.46 3.67
CA CYS A 7 -8.10 -15.66 4.70
C CYS A 7 -8.50 -14.19 4.53
N HIS A 8 -8.91 -13.54 5.61
CA HIS A 8 -9.16 -12.11 5.66
C HIS A 8 -8.07 -11.42 6.49
N ILE A 9 -7.45 -10.39 5.93
CA ILE A 9 -6.42 -9.58 6.58
C ILE A 9 -6.90 -8.14 6.60
N GLY A 10 -6.97 -7.55 7.80
CA GLY A 10 -7.43 -6.18 8.00
C GLY A 10 -6.49 -5.12 7.43
N GLY A 11 -7.01 -3.91 7.27
CA GLY A 11 -6.19 -2.74 6.97
C GLY A 11 -5.43 -2.23 8.19
N GLN A 12 -4.59 -1.21 7.98
CA GLN A 12 -3.76 -0.63 9.04
C GLN A 12 -3.47 0.85 8.76
N GLU A 13 -3.77 1.70 9.72
CA GLU A 13 -3.45 3.14 9.70
C GLU A 13 -1.94 3.37 9.93
N HIS A 14 -1.32 4.29 9.18
CA HIS A 14 0.12 4.55 9.28
C HIS A 14 0.50 5.16 10.61
N PHE A 15 -0.36 6.06 11.09
CA PHE A 15 -0.22 6.71 12.39
C PHE A 15 1.15 7.36 12.61
N TYR A 16 1.72 7.94 11.54
CA TYR A 16 2.86 8.84 11.67
C TYR A 16 2.55 9.96 12.66
N LEU A 17 3.51 10.34 13.51
CA LEU A 17 3.26 11.30 14.59
C LEU A 17 2.99 12.70 14.06
N GLU A 18 3.71 13.13 13.02
CA GLU A 18 3.39 14.34 12.26
C GLU A 18 2.34 14.01 11.21
N THR A 19 1.13 14.59 11.29
CA THR A 19 0.09 14.45 10.25
C THR A 19 0.52 15.05 8.90
N HIS A 20 -0.27 14.85 7.84
CA HIS A 20 -0.04 15.54 6.58
C HIS A 20 -0.14 17.05 6.77
N GLY A 21 0.82 17.76 6.19
CA GLY A 21 0.83 19.21 6.20
C GLY A 21 1.75 19.78 5.14
N CYS A 22 1.40 20.98 4.69
CA CYS A 22 2.22 21.75 3.78
C CYS A 22 2.06 23.25 4.02
N LEU A 23 3.10 24.00 3.65
CA LEU A 23 3.09 25.45 3.49
C LEU A 23 3.34 25.75 2.02
N VAL A 24 2.44 26.50 1.40
CA VAL A 24 2.59 26.98 0.03
C VAL A 24 2.86 28.49 0.06
N VAL A 25 3.92 28.90 -0.61
CA VAL A 25 4.36 30.29 -0.74
C VAL A 25 4.26 30.68 -2.22
N PRO A 26 3.25 31.47 -2.62
CA PRO A 26 3.19 32.00 -3.97
C PRO A 26 4.29 33.04 -4.17
N LYS A 27 4.92 33.02 -5.34
CA LYS A 27 5.89 34.04 -5.76
C LYS A 27 5.19 35.16 -6.53
N ASN A 28 5.95 36.20 -6.85
CA ASN A 28 5.40 37.43 -7.42
C ASN A 28 5.09 37.32 -8.92
N GLU A 29 5.66 36.34 -9.62
CA GLU A 29 5.62 36.23 -11.08
C GLU A 29 5.16 34.84 -11.52
N ASP A 30 4.58 34.75 -12.72
CA ASP A 30 4.31 33.52 -13.47
C ASP A 30 3.54 32.40 -12.74
N ASN A 31 2.76 32.75 -11.72
CA ASN A 31 2.09 31.78 -10.82
C ASN A 31 3.08 30.78 -10.20
N GLU A 32 4.33 31.19 -9.98
CA GLU A 32 5.33 30.34 -9.37
C GLU A 32 5.00 30.05 -7.90
N LEU A 33 5.23 28.80 -7.50
CA LEU A 33 4.92 28.30 -6.16
C LEU A 33 6.13 27.60 -5.56
N GLU A 34 6.43 27.94 -4.31
CA GLU A 34 7.34 27.17 -3.47
C GLU A 34 6.56 26.46 -2.36
N ILE A 35 6.72 25.15 -2.27
CA ILE A 35 5.97 24.28 -1.38
C ILE A 35 6.93 23.62 -0.40
N PHE A 36 6.63 23.75 0.89
CA PHE A 36 7.28 23.00 1.95
C PHE A 36 6.29 21.93 2.42
N SER A 37 6.52 20.68 2.04
CA SER A 37 5.57 19.58 2.27
C SER A 37 6.18 18.48 3.12
N SER A 38 5.39 17.93 4.05
CA SER A 38 5.71 16.68 4.72
C SER A 38 5.36 15.52 3.77
N THR A 39 6.32 15.16 2.92
CA THR A 39 6.17 14.15 1.86
C THR A 39 7.42 13.29 1.70
N GLN A 40 7.23 12.03 1.33
CA GLN A 40 8.30 11.12 0.91
C GLN A 40 8.63 11.28 -0.59
N ASN A 41 7.74 11.91 -1.37
CA ASN A 41 7.90 12.07 -2.80
C ASN A 41 7.63 13.52 -3.24
N PRO A 42 8.62 14.42 -3.13
CA PRO A 42 8.49 15.81 -3.58
C PRO A 42 8.17 15.94 -5.07
N ASN A 43 8.63 15.01 -5.91
CA ASN A 43 8.41 15.03 -7.35
C ASN A 43 6.93 14.78 -7.68
N GLU A 44 6.30 13.76 -7.08
CA GLU A 44 4.87 13.51 -7.34
C GLU A 44 4.01 14.67 -6.82
N VAL A 45 4.35 15.25 -5.65
CA VAL A 45 3.66 16.45 -5.15
C VAL A 45 3.76 17.61 -6.14
N GLN A 46 4.97 17.88 -6.68
CA GLN A 46 5.18 18.91 -7.70
C GLN A 46 4.29 18.68 -8.92
N LYS A 47 4.27 17.45 -9.43
CA LYS A 47 3.50 17.04 -10.60
C LYS A 47 2.00 17.15 -10.36
N GLU A 48 1.48 16.67 -9.23
CA GLU A 48 0.06 16.74 -8.90
C GLU A 48 -0.43 18.18 -8.78
N ILE A 49 0.35 19.08 -8.17
CA ILE A 49 0.03 20.51 -8.10
C ILE A 49 0.00 21.12 -9.51
N ALA A 50 1.02 20.86 -10.32
CA ALA A 50 1.11 21.39 -11.68
C ALA A 50 -0.10 20.97 -12.53
N ILE A 51 -0.48 19.69 -12.47
CA ILE A 51 -1.66 19.15 -13.17
C ILE A 51 -2.94 19.81 -12.64
N ALA A 52 -3.13 19.86 -11.32
CA ALA A 52 -4.35 20.38 -10.71
C ALA A 52 -4.59 21.87 -11.02
N LEU A 53 -3.51 22.65 -11.15
CA LEU A 53 -3.57 24.09 -11.42
C LEU A 53 -3.47 24.44 -12.91
N GLY A 54 -3.17 23.47 -13.77
CA GLY A 54 -2.95 23.71 -15.20
C GLY A 54 -1.70 24.58 -15.48
N ILE A 55 -0.65 24.46 -14.66
CA ILE A 55 0.62 25.18 -14.83
C ILE A 55 1.76 24.22 -15.14
N SER A 56 2.86 24.74 -15.69
CA SER A 56 4.04 23.94 -15.97
C SER A 56 4.75 23.50 -14.69
N MET A 57 5.28 22.27 -14.65
CA MET A 57 6.00 21.74 -13.49
C MET A 57 7.20 22.60 -13.07
N ASN A 58 7.85 23.28 -14.02
CA ASN A 58 8.98 24.18 -13.71
C ASN A 58 8.57 25.42 -12.89
N ARG A 59 7.27 25.73 -12.77
CA ARG A 59 6.73 26.80 -11.91
C ARG A 59 6.48 26.34 -10.47
N VAL A 60 6.63 25.05 -10.19
CA VAL A 60 6.33 24.44 -8.90
C VAL A 60 7.63 23.88 -8.32
N VAL A 61 8.03 24.36 -7.14
CA VAL A 61 9.21 23.83 -6.43
C VAL A 61 8.74 23.21 -5.11
N CYS A 62 8.86 21.88 -4.97
CA CYS A 62 8.55 21.19 -3.72
C CYS A 62 9.81 20.87 -2.92
N ARG A 63 9.85 21.27 -1.65
CA ARG A 63 10.93 21.02 -0.70
C ARG A 63 10.41 20.19 0.47
N ALA A 64 11.15 19.14 0.81
CA ALA A 64 10.95 18.36 2.03
C ALA A 64 12.28 18.31 2.79
N LYS A 65 12.31 18.85 4.03
CA LYS A 65 13.53 18.85 4.86
C LYS A 65 13.62 17.60 5.74
N ARG A 66 12.53 17.28 6.43
CA ARG A 66 12.35 16.08 7.25
C ARG A 66 10.87 15.73 7.26
N VAL A 67 10.57 14.48 7.62
CA VAL A 67 9.21 13.96 7.73
C VAL A 67 9.08 13.24 9.08
N GLY A 68 8.12 13.65 9.91
CA GLY A 68 7.86 13.09 11.25
C GLY A 68 7.13 11.74 11.21
N GLY A 69 7.69 10.79 10.46
CA GLY A 69 7.08 9.51 10.12
C GLY A 69 6.26 9.59 8.82
N GLY A 70 6.36 8.55 8.00
CA GLY A 70 5.64 8.45 6.73
C GLY A 70 5.14 7.03 6.44
N PHE A 71 6.03 6.04 6.56
CA PHE A 71 5.69 4.61 6.47
C PHE A 71 4.96 4.19 5.17
N GLY A 72 5.06 5.00 4.11
CA GLY A 72 4.34 4.83 2.84
C GLY A 72 3.13 5.76 2.69
N GLY A 73 2.49 6.19 3.78
CA GLY A 73 1.30 7.06 3.72
C GLY A 73 1.60 8.44 3.15
N LYS A 74 2.85 8.88 3.22
CA LYS A 74 3.33 10.14 2.63
C LYS A 74 4.00 9.97 1.26
N GLU A 75 3.82 8.83 0.59
CA GLU A 75 4.37 8.57 -0.75
C GLU A 75 3.56 9.23 -1.87
N SER A 76 2.23 9.08 -1.86
CA SER A 76 1.34 9.68 -2.88
C SER A 76 0.32 10.64 -2.28
N ARG A 77 -0.12 10.41 -1.04
CA ARG A 77 -1.34 11.06 -0.50
C ARG A 77 -1.18 12.54 -0.20
N GLY A 78 0.05 13.01 -0.02
CA GLY A 78 0.35 14.40 0.32
C GLY A 78 0.09 15.40 -0.80
N GLY A 79 0.09 14.98 -2.06
CA GLY A 79 -0.10 15.91 -3.18
C GLY A 79 -1.54 16.42 -3.29
N ASN A 80 -2.55 15.64 -2.94
CA ASN A 80 -3.95 16.09 -2.85
C ASN A 80 -4.11 17.32 -1.93
N LEU A 81 -3.57 17.25 -0.71
CA LEU A 81 -3.60 18.36 0.25
C LEU A 81 -2.84 19.58 -0.29
N ALA A 82 -1.67 19.33 -0.87
CA ALA A 82 -0.81 20.38 -1.41
C ALA A 82 -1.45 21.08 -2.63
N ALA A 83 -2.17 20.37 -3.49
CA ALA A 83 -2.89 20.93 -4.64
C ALA A 83 -4.00 21.89 -4.20
N VAL A 84 -4.85 21.48 -3.26
CA VAL A 84 -5.92 22.35 -2.73
C VAL A 84 -5.34 23.56 -2.00
N THR A 85 -4.29 23.37 -1.21
CA THR A 85 -3.59 24.46 -0.52
C THR A 85 -2.95 25.43 -1.51
N SER A 86 -2.42 24.91 -2.62
CA SER A 86 -1.81 25.72 -3.68
C SER A 86 -2.84 26.55 -4.44
N ALA A 87 -4.02 26.00 -4.74
CA ALA A 87 -5.12 26.74 -5.33
C ALA A 87 -5.56 27.91 -4.43
N ALA A 88 -5.65 27.68 -3.12
CA ALA A 88 -5.96 28.74 -2.16
C ALA A 88 -4.87 29.82 -2.12
N ALA A 89 -3.59 29.43 -2.12
CA ALA A 89 -2.47 30.36 -2.10
C ALA A 89 -2.44 31.29 -3.32
N LEU A 90 -2.67 30.74 -4.52
CA LEU A 90 -2.76 31.53 -5.75
C LEU A 90 -3.96 32.48 -5.73
N LYS A 91 -5.14 32.00 -5.33
CA LYS A 91 -6.36 32.80 -5.28
C LYS A 91 -6.23 33.97 -4.31
N LEU A 92 -5.65 33.72 -3.13
CA LEU A 92 -5.49 34.73 -2.08
C LEU A 92 -4.27 35.62 -2.28
N LYS A 93 -3.34 35.24 -3.18
CA LYS A 93 -2.02 35.85 -3.35
C LYS A 93 -1.24 35.97 -2.05
N ARG A 94 -1.35 34.95 -1.20
CA ARG A 94 -0.76 34.90 0.14
C ARG A 94 -0.28 33.50 0.44
N SER A 95 0.73 33.41 1.29
CA SER A 95 1.17 32.11 1.80
C SER A 95 0.05 31.44 2.59
N VAL A 96 -0.21 30.17 2.29
CA VAL A 96 -1.24 29.36 2.96
C VAL A 96 -0.60 28.11 3.53
N ARG A 97 -0.92 27.81 4.78
CA ARG A 97 -0.52 26.56 5.46
C ARG A 97 -1.75 25.73 5.74
N CYS A 98 -1.68 24.44 5.46
CA CYS A 98 -2.67 23.47 5.89
C CYS A 98 -1.96 22.32 6.60
N VAL A 99 -2.46 21.95 7.78
CA VAL A 99 -2.03 20.80 8.56
C VAL A 99 -3.30 20.09 8.97
N LEU A 100 -3.41 18.79 8.67
CA LEU A 100 -4.59 18.02 9.03
C LEU A 100 -4.59 17.71 10.53
N ASP A 101 -5.77 17.83 11.13
CA ASP A 101 -6.02 17.21 12.43
C ASP A 101 -6.02 15.69 12.26
N ARG A 102 -5.76 14.96 13.36
CA ARG A 102 -5.59 13.50 13.31
C ARG A 102 -6.82 12.79 12.71
N ALA A 103 -8.02 13.22 13.05
CA ALA A 103 -9.25 12.60 12.56
C ALA A 103 -9.41 12.78 11.03
N ASP A 104 -9.13 13.98 10.53
CA ASP A 104 -9.19 14.30 9.11
C ASP A 104 -8.11 13.57 8.31
N ASP A 105 -6.93 13.41 8.90
CA ASP A 105 -5.85 12.62 8.32
C ASP A 105 -6.30 11.16 8.14
N MET A 106 -6.70 10.49 9.23
CA MET A 106 -7.10 9.08 9.22
C MET A 106 -8.29 8.76 8.29
N ILE A 107 -9.24 9.69 8.14
CA ILE A 107 -10.40 9.46 7.27
C ILE A 107 -10.10 9.68 5.78
N SER A 108 -9.08 10.48 5.44
CA SER A 108 -8.87 10.95 4.06
C SER A 108 -7.64 10.34 3.36
N THR A 109 -6.61 9.97 4.10
CA THR A 109 -5.30 9.57 3.52
C THR A 109 -5.26 8.09 3.14
N GLY A 110 -6.17 7.28 3.69
CA GLY A 110 -6.23 5.84 3.42
C GLY A 110 -5.17 5.05 4.17
N THR A 111 -5.24 3.72 4.04
CA THR A 111 -4.51 2.80 4.92
C THR A 111 -3.69 1.78 4.14
N ARG A 112 -3.03 0.85 4.85
CA ARG A 112 -2.65 -0.45 4.26
C ARG A 112 -3.89 -1.14 3.71
N HIS A 113 -3.80 -1.66 2.49
CA HIS A 113 -4.88 -2.44 1.89
C HIS A 113 -5.28 -3.65 2.75
N PRO A 114 -6.58 -3.78 3.10
CA PRO A 114 -7.17 -5.05 3.49
C PRO A 114 -7.07 -6.06 2.34
N PHE A 115 -6.86 -7.33 2.65
CA PHE A 115 -6.76 -8.42 1.68
C PHE A 115 -7.77 -9.53 1.97
N LEU A 116 -8.29 -10.12 0.89
CA LEU A 116 -8.95 -11.42 0.87
C LEU A 116 -8.07 -12.38 0.06
N GLY A 117 -7.51 -13.38 0.73
CA GLY A 117 -6.83 -14.50 0.09
C GLY A 117 -7.77 -15.68 -0.06
N LYS A 118 -7.88 -16.24 -1.27
CA LYS A 118 -8.57 -17.52 -1.52
C LYS A 118 -7.57 -18.52 -2.02
N TYR A 119 -7.48 -19.67 -1.36
CA TYR A 119 -6.48 -20.67 -1.71
C TYR A 119 -7.14 -22.02 -2.03
N LYS A 120 -6.52 -22.75 -2.95
CA LYS A 120 -6.77 -24.17 -3.22
C LYS A 120 -5.43 -24.85 -3.39
N ILE A 121 -5.09 -25.78 -2.49
CA ILE A 121 -3.77 -26.41 -2.45
C ILE A 121 -3.88 -27.93 -2.47
N ARG A 122 -3.00 -28.56 -3.25
CA ARG A 122 -2.78 -30.00 -3.26
C ARG A 122 -1.55 -30.32 -2.43
N ILE A 123 -1.72 -31.15 -1.40
CA ILE A 123 -0.68 -31.60 -0.46
C ILE A 123 -0.68 -33.13 -0.33
N THR A 124 0.48 -33.74 -0.04
CA THR A 124 0.58 -35.17 0.29
C THR A 124 0.14 -35.44 1.73
N LYS A 125 -0.02 -36.71 2.10
CA LYS A 125 -0.30 -37.10 3.50
C LYS A 125 0.85 -36.71 4.44
N ASP A 126 2.08 -36.74 3.94
CA ASP A 126 3.29 -36.42 4.72
C ASP A 126 3.62 -34.92 4.80
N GLY A 127 2.77 -34.06 4.24
CA GLY A 127 2.90 -32.60 4.34
C GLY A 127 3.65 -31.90 3.20
N TYR A 128 3.92 -32.55 2.06
CA TYR A 128 4.60 -31.90 0.91
C TYR A 128 3.61 -31.21 -0.04
N PHE A 129 3.86 -29.94 -0.36
CA PHE A 129 3.11 -29.18 -1.34
C PHE A 129 3.36 -29.71 -2.76
N LYS A 130 2.30 -29.80 -3.56
CA LYS A 130 2.36 -30.29 -4.94
C LYS A 130 1.84 -29.30 -5.95
N ALA A 131 0.78 -28.56 -5.62
CA ALA A 131 0.26 -27.49 -6.46
C ALA A 131 -0.56 -26.50 -5.62
N ILE A 132 -0.54 -25.22 -5.99
CA ILE A 132 -1.40 -24.19 -5.38
C ILE A 132 -2.08 -23.35 -6.47
N LYS A 133 -3.33 -23.00 -6.22
CA LYS A 133 -3.99 -21.84 -6.83
C LYS A 133 -4.27 -20.83 -5.73
N LEU A 134 -3.82 -19.59 -5.91
CA LEU A 134 -4.00 -18.52 -4.95
C LEU A 134 -4.57 -17.28 -5.64
N ASP A 135 -5.71 -16.79 -5.17
CA ASP A 135 -6.30 -15.53 -5.58
C ASP A 135 -6.18 -14.52 -4.43
N LEU A 136 -5.40 -13.45 -4.62
CA LEU A 136 -5.23 -12.35 -3.67
C LEU A 136 -6.01 -11.13 -4.17
N ILE A 137 -7.00 -10.68 -3.40
CA ILE A 137 -7.79 -9.50 -3.72
C ILE A 137 -7.54 -8.42 -2.67
N ASN A 138 -7.03 -7.27 -3.08
CA ASN A 138 -6.87 -6.12 -2.19
C ASN A 138 -7.98 -5.10 -2.38
N ASN A 139 -8.43 -4.47 -1.30
CA ASN A 139 -9.38 -3.35 -1.38
C ASN A 139 -8.63 -2.06 -1.65
N GLY A 140 -8.71 -1.55 -2.89
CA GLY A 140 -8.01 -0.34 -3.34
C GLY A 140 -8.66 0.97 -2.89
N GLY A 141 -9.93 0.94 -2.48
CA GLY A 141 -10.70 2.16 -2.22
C GLY A 141 -11.21 2.81 -3.50
N SER A 142 -11.41 4.13 -3.44
CA SER A 142 -12.06 4.91 -4.50
C SER A 142 -11.21 5.18 -5.74
N SER A 143 -9.88 5.11 -5.61
CA SER A 143 -8.93 5.30 -6.71
C SER A 143 -7.91 4.16 -6.75
N LEU A 144 -7.15 4.06 -7.85
CA LEU A 144 -6.12 3.02 -7.94
C LEU A 144 -4.93 3.30 -7.04
N ASP A 145 -4.46 4.55 -6.95
CA ASP A 145 -3.22 4.91 -6.25
C ASP A 145 -2.12 3.87 -6.53
N LEU A 146 -1.46 3.33 -5.50
CA LEU A 146 -0.44 2.28 -5.60
C LEU A 146 -1.01 0.85 -5.48
N SER A 147 -2.33 0.65 -5.62
CA SER A 147 -2.99 -0.63 -5.37
C SER A 147 -2.55 -1.77 -6.30
N GLY A 148 -2.26 -1.46 -7.57
CA GLY A 148 -1.74 -2.44 -8.54
C GLY A 148 -0.36 -2.96 -8.13
N PRO A 149 0.65 -2.08 -7.99
CA PRO A 149 1.98 -2.47 -7.50
C PRO A 149 1.96 -3.19 -6.13
N VAL A 150 1.03 -2.85 -5.24
CA VAL A 150 0.83 -3.56 -3.96
C VAL A 150 0.36 -5.00 -4.20
N ALA A 151 -0.57 -5.22 -5.12
CA ALA A 151 -1.02 -6.56 -5.50
C ALA A 151 0.13 -7.38 -6.14
N ASP A 152 0.91 -6.75 -7.03
CA ASP A 152 2.08 -7.39 -7.65
C ASP A 152 3.10 -7.84 -6.60
N ARG A 153 3.43 -6.96 -5.64
CA ARG A 153 4.36 -7.33 -4.57
C ARG A 153 3.79 -8.44 -3.67
N ALA A 154 2.49 -8.44 -3.40
CA ALA A 154 1.86 -9.53 -2.65
C ALA A 154 2.00 -10.88 -3.37
N LEU A 155 1.84 -10.93 -4.70
CA LEU A 155 2.05 -12.14 -5.50
C LEU A 155 3.51 -12.61 -5.50
N ASN A 156 4.46 -11.67 -5.58
CA ASN A 156 5.89 -11.99 -5.59
C ASN A 156 6.46 -12.44 -4.23
N HIS A 157 5.66 -12.36 -3.16
CA HIS A 157 6.09 -12.77 -1.82
C HIS A 157 5.11 -13.75 -1.16
N CYS A 158 4.04 -14.17 -1.85
CA CYS A 158 3.08 -15.09 -1.26
C CYS A 158 3.65 -16.49 -1.09
N ASP A 159 4.73 -16.83 -1.79
CA ASP A 159 5.47 -18.06 -1.56
C ASP A 159 6.29 -18.04 -0.25
N ASN A 160 6.59 -16.86 0.29
CA ASN A 160 7.42 -16.65 1.47
C ASN A 160 8.77 -17.37 1.32
N VAL A 161 8.94 -18.48 2.04
CA VAL A 161 10.14 -19.33 2.00
C VAL A 161 9.85 -20.73 1.45
N TYR A 162 8.66 -20.95 0.88
CA TYR A 162 8.15 -22.26 0.50
C TYR A 162 8.18 -22.49 -1.00
N LYS A 163 8.69 -23.66 -1.40
CA LYS A 163 8.65 -24.11 -2.79
C LYS A 163 7.28 -24.68 -3.13
N PHE A 164 6.58 -24.04 -4.06
CA PHE A 164 5.37 -24.57 -4.70
C PHE A 164 5.70 -25.10 -6.10
N PRO A 165 5.78 -26.43 -6.32
CA PRO A 165 6.21 -26.98 -7.62
C PRO A 165 5.34 -26.57 -8.81
N LYS A 166 4.05 -26.29 -8.56
CA LYS A 166 3.11 -25.77 -9.54
C LYS A 166 2.28 -24.69 -8.87
N ALA A 167 2.25 -23.48 -9.43
CA ALA A 167 1.54 -22.35 -8.87
C ALA A 167 0.75 -21.62 -9.94
N VAL A 168 -0.50 -21.27 -9.62
CA VAL A 168 -1.31 -20.29 -10.36
C VAL A 168 -1.67 -19.19 -9.38
N LEU A 169 -1.13 -18.00 -9.59
CA LEU A 169 -1.26 -16.87 -8.66
C LEU A 169 -1.96 -15.72 -9.38
N ASN A 170 -3.06 -15.22 -8.82
CA ASN A 170 -3.81 -14.12 -9.39
C ASN A 170 -3.94 -12.97 -8.38
N GLY A 171 -3.61 -11.76 -8.80
CA GLY A 171 -3.83 -10.54 -8.03
C GLY A 171 -4.98 -9.73 -8.60
N ARG A 172 -5.84 -9.17 -7.76
CA ARG A 172 -6.93 -8.28 -8.19
C ARG A 172 -7.08 -7.10 -7.24
N VAL A 173 -7.38 -5.93 -7.81
CA VAL A 173 -7.74 -4.73 -7.06
C VAL A 173 -9.25 -4.53 -7.08
N ALA A 174 -9.87 -4.52 -5.91
CA ALA A 174 -11.27 -4.17 -5.75
C ALA A 174 -11.43 -2.66 -5.60
N LYS A 175 -12.15 -2.02 -6.53
CA LYS A 175 -12.59 -0.64 -6.40
C LYS A 175 -13.80 -0.57 -5.46
N THR A 176 -13.76 0.31 -4.48
CA THR A 176 -14.83 0.49 -3.49
C THR A 176 -15.09 1.97 -3.19
N ASN A 177 -16.08 2.28 -2.37
CA ASN A 177 -16.42 3.66 -1.98
C ASN A 177 -15.71 4.12 -0.69
N LEU A 178 -14.56 3.53 -0.37
CA LEU A 178 -13.71 3.93 0.76
C LEU A 178 -12.62 4.91 0.32
N ALA A 179 -11.95 5.55 1.27
CA ALA A 179 -10.72 6.29 1.00
C ALA A 179 -9.72 5.40 0.26
N SER A 180 -9.01 5.96 -0.72
CA SER A 180 -8.04 5.21 -1.52
C SER A 180 -6.90 4.74 -0.64
N ASN A 181 -6.71 3.42 -0.55
CA ASN A 181 -5.58 2.83 0.17
C ASN A 181 -4.29 3.03 -0.62
N THR A 182 -3.16 2.95 0.07
CA THR A 182 -1.86 3.34 -0.48
C THR A 182 -0.72 2.47 0.06
N ALA A 183 0.52 2.86 -0.23
CA ALA A 183 1.71 2.26 0.31
C ALA A 183 1.67 2.21 1.84
N PHE A 184 1.99 1.05 2.41
CA PHE A 184 2.37 0.92 3.81
C PHE A 184 3.62 0.04 3.85
N ARG A 185 4.56 0.30 4.76
CA ARG A 185 5.73 -0.55 5.04
C ARG A 185 5.46 -2.06 4.83
N GLY A 186 6.21 -2.66 3.91
CA GLY A 186 6.05 -4.03 3.43
C GLY A 186 5.32 -4.15 2.08
N PHE A 187 4.41 -3.22 1.80
CA PHE A 187 3.84 -2.95 0.47
C PHE A 187 3.18 -4.19 -0.17
N GLY A 188 2.22 -4.82 0.52
CA GLY A 188 1.52 -6.02 0.05
C GLY A 188 2.21 -7.34 0.41
N GLY A 189 3.55 -7.33 0.56
CA GLY A 189 4.32 -8.50 0.97
C GLY A 189 3.81 -9.16 2.27
N PRO A 190 3.58 -8.40 3.36
CA PRO A 190 3.01 -8.96 4.59
C PRO A 190 1.69 -9.68 4.38
N GLN A 191 0.79 -9.14 3.54
CA GLN A 191 -0.51 -9.74 3.28
C GLN A 191 -0.39 -11.03 2.45
N GLY A 192 0.50 -11.05 1.45
CA GLY A 192 0.80 -12.25 0.67
C GLY A 192 1.37 -13.38 1.54
N MET A 193 2.41 -13.08 2.32
CA MET A 193 3.05 -14.06 3.22
C MET A 193 2.09 -14.57 4.29
N MET A 194 1.31 -13.68 4.92
CA MET A 194 0.36 -14.06 5.97
C MET A 194 -0.75 -14.98 5.44
N THR A 195 -1.20 -14.77 4.21
CA THR A 195 -2.19 -15.67 3.57
C THR A 195 -1.67 -17.11 3.51
N THR A 196 -0.40 -17.27 3.12
CA THR A 196 0.24 -18.59 3.05
C THR A 196 0.50 -19.19 4.42
N GLU A 197 0.95 -18.40 5.41
CA GLU A 197 1.13 -18.89 6.78
C GLU A 197 -0.17 -19.33 7.45
N MET A 198 -1.27 -18.62 7.21
CA MET A 198 -2.60 -18.99 7.70
C MET A 198 -3.08 -20.28 7.04
N MET A 199 -2.89 -20.42 5.72
CA MET A 199 -3.17 -21.66 5.00
C MET A 199 -2.39 -22.85 5.58
N ILE A 200 -1.10 -22.69 5.86
CA ILE A 200 -0.26 -23.76 6.41
C ILE A 200 -0.75 -24.19 7.79
N THR A 201 -1.05 -23.22 8.66
CA THR A 201 -1.56 -23.48 10.01
C THR A 201 -2.89 -24.25 9.95
N GLU A 202 -3.83 -23.81 9.12
CA GLU A 202 -5.14 -24.48 8.97
C GLU A 202 -5.02 -25.91 8.43
N ILE A 203 -4.08 -26.16 7.50
CA ILE A 203 -3.84 -27.50 6.96
C ILE A 203 -3.17 -28.41 8.00
N ALA A 204 -2.25 -27.88 8.79
CA ALA A 204 -1.58 -28.63 9.85
C ALA A 204 -2.61 -29.16 10.86
N GLU A 205 -3.55 -28.32 11.29
CA GLU A 205 -4.65 -28.72 12.18
C GLU A 205 -5.52 -29.81 11.55
N LYS A 206 -5.93 -29.66 10.28
CA LYS A 206 -6.77 -30.66 9.59
C LYS A 206 -6.08 -32.01 9.39
N LEU A 207 -4.75 -32.01 9.28
CA LEU A 207 -3.96 -33.23 9.12
C LEU A 207 -3.45 -33.79 10.45
N ASN A 208 -3.67 -33.09 11.56
CA ASN A 208 -3.07 -33.39 12.86
C ASN A 208 -1.55 -33.58 12.76
N LEU A 209 -0.89 -32.65 12.05
CA LEU A 209 0.56 -32.58 11.88
C LEU A 209 1.10 -31.31 12.56
N ASP A 210 2.37 -31.31 12.94
CA ASP A 210 3.04 -30.08 13.36
C ASP A 210 3.20 -29.13 12.15
N ALA A 211 2.71 -27.90 12.28
CA ALA A 211 2.85 -26.87 11.27
C ALA A 211 4.33 -26.61 10.94
N ASN A 212 5.23 -26.68 11.92
CA ASN A 212 6.67 -26.47 11.70
C ASN A 212 7.29 -27.58 10.85
N GLU A 213 6.84 -28.82 10.99
CA GLU A 213 7.27 -29.89 10.11
C GLU A 213 6.81 -29.66 8.66
N ILE A 214 5.55 -29.23 8.46
CA ILE A 214 5.04 -28.87 7.14
C ILE A 214 5.87 -27.74 6.54
N ARG A 215 6.20 -26.70 7.32
CA ARG A 215 7.05 -25.59 6.87
C ARG A 215 8.41 -26.08 6.40
N GLN A 216 9.14 -26.80 7.26
CA GLN A 216 10.49 -27.28 6.99
C GLN A 216 10.57 -28.19 5.76
N LYS A 217 9.59 -29.10 5.60
CA LYS A 217 9.52 -30.00 4.43
C LYS A 217 9.40 -29.26 3.11
N ASN A 218 8.88 -28.03 3.12
CA ASN A 218 8.57 -27.26 1.92
C ASN A 218 9.47 -26.04 1.72
N PHE A 219 10.50 -25.83 2.54
CA PHE A 219 11.42 -24.73 2.30
C PHE A 219 12.10 -24.82 0.93
N TYR A 220 12.43 -23.66 0.38
CA TYR A 220 13.41 -23.59 -0.70
C TYR A 220 14.72 -24.24 -0.26
N LYS A 221 15.45 -24.77 -1.24
CA LYS A 221 16.78 -25.34 -1.07
C LYS A 221 17.74 -24.54 -1.93
N GLU A 222 18.99 -24.43 -1.49
CA GLU A 222 20.06 -23.91 -2.34
C GLU A 222 20.09 -24.72 -3.64
N ASN A 223 20.28 -24.03 -4.76
CA ASN A 223 20.29 -24.66 -6.08
C ASN A 223 21.60 -25.38 -6.35
#